data_AF-A0A8T7BGU3-F1
#
_entry.id   AF-A0A8T7BGU3-F1
#
_cell.length_a   1.000
_cell.length_b   1.000
_cell.length_c   1.000
_cell.angle_alpha   90.00
_cell.angle_beta   90.00
_cell.angle_gamma   90.00
#
_symmetry.space_group_name_H-M   'P 1'
#
loop_
_entity.id
_entity.type
_entity.pdbx_description
1 polymer ?
#
loop_
_entity_poly.entity_id
_entity_poly.type
_entity_poly.pdbx_seq_one_letter_code
_entity_poly.pdbx_strand_id
1 'polypeptide(L)'
;SYVSYFSKVVGWYVSSELERDPFESIDLRASVSAGLSYWLFNRPDFSLELQSGLGYRHEAFDNGITEDVPTLDLRVHNHWQVNSWMNMTNTLSFRPSLSDLGDYLLLQDSGVTMPIGSSRWSLRLGLENNYANDPAVGRKKLDTTYYSRLLMNFE
;
A
#
# COMPACT_ATOMS: atom_id res chain seq x y z
N SER A 1 7.12 0.22 5.51
CA SER A 1 6.57 -0.73 6.51
C SER A 1 7.65 -1.72 6.93
N TYR A 2 7.50 -2.33 8.10
CA TYR A 2 8.35 -3.40 8.62
C TYR A 2 7.47 -4.56 9.10
N VAL A 3 7.87 -5.80 8.83
CA VAL A 3 7.16 -7.01 9.26
C VAL A 3 8.17 -7.97 9.91
N SER A 4 7.80 -8.58 11.02
CA SER A 4 8.61 -9.60 11.69
C SER A 4 7.75 -10.81 12.07
N TYR A 5 8.22 -12.00 11.73
CA TYR A 5 7.52 -13.25 11.99
C TYR A 5 8.05 -13.94 13.24
N PHE A 6 7.17 -14.22 14.20
CA PHE A 6 7.49 -15.00 15.41
C PHE A 6 7.13 -16.48 15.27
N SER A 7 6.50 -16.86 14.16
CA SER A 7 6.23 -18.24 13.77
C SER A 7 6.39 -18.40 12.26
N LYS A 8 6.16 -19.59 11.70
CA LYS A 8 6.23 -19.81 10.25
C LYS A 8 5.12 -19.12 9.46
N VAL A 9 4.01 -18.77 10.11
CA VAL A 9 2.79 -18.26 9.45
C VAL A 9 2.25 -16.97 10.03
N VAL A 10 2.56 -16.64 11.29
CA VAL A 10 2.11 -15.42 11.98
C VAL A 10 3.29 -14.51 12.31
N GLY A 11 3.11 -13.23 12.05
CA GLY A 11 4.01 -12.15 12.43
C GLY A 11 3.27 -10.92 12.91
N TRP A 12 4.02 -9.87 13.20
CA TRP A 12 3.51 -8.53 13.46
C TRP A 12 4.11 -7.56 12.45
N TYR A 13 3.40 -6.47 12.19
CA TYR A 13 3.87 -5.40 11.33
C TYR A 13 3.70 -4.03 11.98
N VAL A 14 4.52 -3.09 11.53
CA VAL A 14 4.36 -1.65 11.75
C VAL A 14 4.56 -0.95 10.42
N SER A 15 3.64 -0.06 10.05
CA SER A 15 3.76 0.81 8.89
C SER A 15 3.80 2.27 9.33
N SER A 16 4.60 3.06 8.63
CA SER A 16 4.57 4.51 8.69
C SER A 16 4.69 5.03 7.26
N GLU A 17 3.77 5.90 6.88
CA GLU A 17 3.63 6.48 5.55
C GLU A 17 3.54 8.00 5.74
N LEU A 18 4.40 8.74 5.04
CA LEU A 18 4.37 10.19 4.98
C LEU A 18 4.14 10.57 3.52
N GLU A 19 3.07 11.30 3.28
CA GLU A 19 2.65 11.74 1.97
C GLU A 19 2.56 13.27 1.98
N ARG A 20 3.03 13.87 0.89
CA ARG A 20 2.86 15.29 0.62
C ARG A 20 2.33 15.44 -0.78
N ASP A 21 1.13 15.99 -0.88
CA ASP A 21 0.51 16.26 -2.17
C ASP A 21 0.00 17.71 -2.23
N PRO A 22 0.83 18.64 -2.73
CA PRO A 22 0.45 20.05 -2.83
C PRO A 22 -0.62 20.31 -3.90
N PHE A 23 -0.89 19.38 -4.83
CA PHE A 23 -1.99 19.53 -5.79
C PHE A 23 -3.35 19.24 -5.14
N GLU A 24 -3.31 18.55 -4.02
CA GLU A 24 -4.45 18.13 -3.24
C GLU A 24 -4.78 19.11 -2.09
N SER A 25 -4.00 20.17 -1.88
CA SER A 25 -4.13 21.05 -0.71
C SER A 25 -3.93 20.33 0.64
N ILE A 26 -3.18 19.23 0.59
CA ILE A 26 -2.67 18.50 1.75
C ILE A 26 -1.19 18.86 1.87
N ASP A 27 -0.84 19.65 2.88
CA ASP A 27 0.56 19.97 3.15
C ASP A 27 1.30 18.75 3.73
N LEU A 28 0.58 17.92 4.51
CA LEU A 28 1.11 16.68 5.06
C LEU A 28 0.00 15.68 5.40
N ARG A 29 0.17 14.43 4.97
CA ARG A 29 -0.55 13.29 5.52
C ARG A 29 0.46 12.33 6.15
N ALA A 30 0.26 12.02 7.43
CA ALA A 30 1.02 11.03 8.15
C ALA A 30 0.11 9.88 8.56
N SER A 31 0.42 8.66 8.14
CA SER A 31 -0.30 7.45 8.55
C SER A 31 0.66 6.53 9.29
N VAL A 32 0.23 6.04 10.46
CA VAL A 32 0.93 4.99 11.20
C VAL A 32 -0.05 3.84 11.41
N SER A 33 0.41 2.61 11.29
CA SER A 33 -0.40 1.43 11.62
C SER A 33 0.44 0.31 12.20
N ALA A 34 -0.19 -0.54 12.98
CA ALA A 34 0.44 -1.72 13.55
C ALA A 34 -0.59 -2.84 13.70
N GLY A 35 -0.13 -4.08 13.56
CA GLY A 35 -1.03 -5.22 13.66
C GLY A 35 -0.35 -6.55 13.44
N LEU A 36 -1.18 -7.53 13.07
CA LEU A 36 -0.75 -8.90 12.80
C LEU A 36 -0.64 -9.12 11.29
N SER A 37 0.33 -9.95 10.93
CA SER A 37 0.54 -10.47 9.58
C SER A 37 0.34 -11.98 9.59
N TYR A 38 -0.33 -12.50 8.57
CA TYR A 38 -0.63 -13.92 8.42
C TYR A 38 -0.37 -14.38 6.98
N TRP A 39 0.50 -15.37 6.81
CA TRP A 39 0.69 -16.06 5.54
C TRP A 39 -0.44 -17.06 5.30
N LEU A 40 -1.31 -16.79 4.32
CA LEU A 40 -2.23 -17.79 3.77
C LEU A 40 -1.47 -18.82 2.93
N PHE A 41 -0.55 -18.32 2.10
CA PHE A 41 0.35 -19.13 1.29
C PHE A 41 1.75 -18.52 1.34
N ASN A 42 2.77 -19.33 1.56
CA ASN A 42 4.16 -18.88 1.58
C ASN A 42 5.04 -19.88 0.83
N ARG A 43 5.05 -19.77 -0.50
CA ARG A 43 5.91 -20.56 -1.39
C ARG A 43 6.78 -19.61 -2.24
N PRO A 44 7.95 -20.06 -2.73
CA PRO A 44 8.84 -19.21 -3.52
C PRO A 44 8.18 -18.66 -4.80
N ASP A 45 7.35 -19.47 -5.45
CA ASP A 45 6.64 -19.14 -6.69
C ASP A 45 5.34 -18.37 -6.45
N PHE A 46 4.72 -18.55 -5.28
CA PHE A 46 3.45 -17.91 -4.95
C PHE A 46 3.32 -17.67 -3.44
N SER A 47 3.08 -16.42 -3.08
CA SER A 47 2.76 -16.04 -1.70
C SER A 47 1.54 -15.13 -1.62
N LEU A 48 0.83 -15.27 -0.52
CA LEU A 48 -0.35 -14.49 -0.18
C LEU A 48 -0.34 -14.21 1.32
N GLU A 49 -0.20 -12.94 1.65
CA GLU A 49 -0.17 -12.42 3.01
C GLU A 49 -1.43 -11.61 3.28
N LEU A 50 -2.01 -11.80 4.45
CA LEU A 50 -3.04 -10.93 5.01
C LEU A 50 -2.45 -10.16 6.18
N GLN A 51 -2.67 -8.85 6.21
CA GLN A 51 -2.36 -8.00 7.34
C GLN A 51 -3.64 -7.38 7.88
N SER A 52 -3.77 -7.34 9.20
CA SER A 52 -4.89 -6.70 9.88
C SER A 52 -4.38 -6.02 11.13
N GLY A 53 -4.75 -4.76 11.32
CA GLY A 53 -4.27 -3.94 12.42
C GLY A 53 -5.10 -2.69 12.62
N LEU A 54 -4.60 -1.86 13.53
CA LEU A 54 -5.15 -0.54 13.79
C LEU A 54 -4.15 0.50 13.31
N GLY A 55 -4.68 1.63 12.86
CA GLY A 55 -3.89 2.75 12.40
C GLY A 55 -4.43 4.08 12.90
N TYR A 56 -3.64 5.10 12.61
CA TYR A 56 -3.94 6.48 12.88
C TYR A 56 -3.45 7.30 11.71
N ARG A 57 -4.34 8.12 11.15
CA ARG A 57 -4.06 9.02 10.03
C ARG A 57 -4.22 10.45 10.52
N HIS A 58 -3.13 11.21 10.43
CA HIS A 58 -3.11 12.65 10.65
C HIS A 58 -3.04 13.34 9.28
N GLU A 59 -3.94 14.30 9.05
CA GLU A 59 -3.96 15.12 7.84
C GLU A 59 -3.88 16.60 8.23
N ALA A 60 -2.92 17.31 7.63
CA ALA A 60 -2.79 18.74 7.74
C ALA A 60 -3.08 19.38 6.38
N PHE A 61 -4.10 20.23 6.34
CA PHE A 61 -4.54 20.93 5.14
C PHE A 61 -3.90 22.32 5.05
N ASP A 62 -3.79 22.86 3.83
CA ASP A 62 -3.19 24.18 3.57
C ASP A 62 -3.89 25.34 4.30
N ASN A 63 -5.15 25.15 4.70
CA ASN A 63 -5.94 26.14 5.44
C ASN A 63 -5.70 26.11 6.97
N GLY A 64 -4.77 25.26 7.44
CA GLY A 64 -4.43 25.09 8.85
C GLY A 64 -5.38 24.18 9.63
N ILE A 65 -6.39 23.59 8.98
CA ILE A 65 -7.22 22.54 9.58
C ILE A 65 -6.39 21.26 9.68
N THR A 66 -6.50 20.57 10.82
CA THR A 66 -5.90 19.25 11.03
C THR A 66 -6.96 18.25 11.41
N GLU A 67 -6.86 17.04 10.86
CA GLU A 67 -7.75 15.93 11.17
C GLU A 67 -6.97 14.72 11.65
N ASP A 68 -7.53 14.05 12.65
CA ASP A 68 -6.93 12.92 13.34
C ASP A 68 -7.92 11.76 13.34
N VAL A 69 -7.64 10.75 12.53
CA VAL A 69 -8.58 9.69 12.20
C VAL A 69 -8.03 8.34 12.65
N PRO A 70 -8.62 7.69 13.68
CA PRO A 70 -8.30 6.30 13.97
C PRO A 70 -8.86 5.40 12.86
N THR A 71 -8.07 4.45 12.39
CA THR A 71 -8.43 3.60 11.24
C THR A 71 -8.27 2.12 11.57
N LEU A 72 -9.07 1.28 10.90
CA LEU A 72 -8.72 -0.12 10.73
C LEU A 72 -7.76 -0.21 9.53
N ASP A 73 -6.75 -1.08 9.58
CA ASP A 73 -5.83 -1.30 8.47
C ASP A 73 -5.85 -2.77 8.04
N LEU A 74 -6.48 -3.03 6.90
CA LEU A 74 -6.54 -4.35 6.28
C LEU A 74 -5.74 -4.33 4.98
N ARG A 75 -4.79 -5.26 4.83
CA ARG A 75 -3.99 -5.37 3.60
C ARG A 75 -3.90 -6.80 3.12
N VAL A 76 -3.85 -6.96 1.81
CA VAL A 76 -3.58 -8.21 1.11
C VAL A 76 -2.37 -7.99 0.24
N HIS A 77 -1.32 -8.78 0.46
CA HIS A 77 -0.14 -8.78 -0.40
C HIS A 77 -0.06 -10.10 -1.14
N ASN A 78 -0.01 -10.03 -2.47
CA ASN A 78 0.18 -11.18 -3.33
C ASN A 78 1.47 -11.02 -4.14
N HIS A 79 2.24 -12.09 -4.19
CA HIS A 79 3.36 -12.24 -5.10
C HIS A 79 3.17 -13.54 -5.88
N TRP A 80 3.37 -13.46 -7.20
CA TRP A 80 3.31 -14.60 -8.09
C TRP A 80 4.42 -14.54 -9.12
N GLN A 81 5.32 -15.52 -9.08
CA GLN A 81 6.26 -15.80 -10.15
C GLN A 81 5.52 -16.52 -11.29
N VAL A 82 5.12 -15.76 -12.30
CA VAL A 82 4.35 -16.29 -13.44
C VAL A 82 5.23 -17.24 -14.27
N ASN A 83 6.51 -16.92 -14.40
CA ASN A 83 7.52 -17.75 -15.04
C ASN A 83 8.94 -17.31 -14.58
N SER A 84 9.99 -17.87 -15.17
CA SER A 84 11.38 -17.58 -14.78
C SER A 84 11.82 -16.12 -15.00
N TRP A 85 11.10 -15.34 -15.81
CA TRP A 85 11.46 -13.97 -16.19
C TRP A 85 10.39 -12.94 -15.83
N MET A 86 9.29 -13.32 -15.20
CA MET A 86 8.19 -12.40 -14.92
C MET A 86 7.59 -12.66 -13.55
N ASN A 87 7.60 -11.62 -12.71
CA ASN A 87 6.98 -11.61 -11.40
C ASN A 87 5.83 -10.60 -11.39
N MET A 88 4.69 -11.02 -10.85
CA MET A 88 3.55 -10.16 -10.60
C MET A 88 3.43 -9.93 -9.10
N THR A 89 3.16 -8.69 -8.72
CA THR A 89 2.83 -8.33 -7.34
C THR A 89 1.53 -7.55 -7.34
N ASN A 90 0.68 -7.83 -6.36
CA ASN A 90 -0.52 -7.04 -6.10
C ASN A 90 -0.58 -6.73 -4.61
N THR A 91 -0.88 -5.47 -4.29
CA THR A 91 -1.22 -5.04 -2.94
C THR A 91 -2.58 -4.39 -2.98
N LEU A 92 -3.47 -4.81 -2.09
CA LEU A 92 -4.75 -4.18 -1.86
C LEU A 92 -4.83 -3.79 -0.39
N SER A 93 -5.11 -2.52 -0.10
CA SER A 93 -5.29 -2.00 1.26
C SER A 93 -6.68 -1.40 1.38
N PHE A 94 -7.39 -1.73 2.46
CA PHE A 94 -8.67 -1.14 2.82
C PHE A 94 -8.55 -0.55 4.23
N ARG A 95 -8.74 0.76 4.32
CA ARG A 95 -8.52 1.55 5.53
C ARG A 95 -9.74 2.39 5.87
N PRO A 96 -10.78 1.81 6.49
CA PRO A 96 -11.93 2.58 6.97
C PRO A 96 -11.59 3.34 8.25
N SER A 97 -12.15 4.53 8.39
CA SER A 97 -12.19 5.27 9.64
C SER A 97 -13.03 4.52 10.67
N LEU A 98 -12.53 4.43 11.89
CA LEU A 98 -13.25 3.84 13.02
C LEU A 98 -14.26 4.82 13.62
N SER A 99 -14.13 6.11 13.31
CA SER A 99 -15.04 7.17 13.76
C SER A 99 -16.22 7.35 12.81
N ASP A 100 -16.01 7.12 11.51
CA ASP A 100 -17.05 7.13 10.48
C ASP A 100 -16.74 6.08 9.42
N LEU A 101 -17.49 4.97 9.41
CA LEU A 101 -17.30 3.90 8.42
C LEU A 101 -17.63 4.34 6.99
N GLY A 102 -18.28 5.50 6.81
CA GLY A 102 -18.47 6.16 5.53
C GLY A 102 -17.18 6.78 4.97
N ASP A 103 -16.22 7.15 5.81
CA ASP A 103 -14.88 7.56 5.38
C ASP A 103 -13.98 6.32 5.31
N TYR A 104 -13.58 5.95 4.09
CA TYR A 104 -12.61 4.88 3.89
C TYR A 104 -11.75 5.12 2.66
N LEU A 105 -10.53 4.57 2.74
CA LEU A 105 -9.59 4.51 1.62
C LEU A 105 -9.46 3.06 1.13
N LEU A 106 -9.52 2.88 -0.18
CA LEU A 106 -9.17 1.64 -0.87
C LEU A 106 -8.00 1.93 -1.81
N LEU A 107 -6.84 1.33 -1.51
CA LEU A 107 -5.60 1.54 -2.25
C LEU A 107 -5.20 0.22 -2.92
N GLN A 108 -4.95 0.25 -4.22
CA GLN A 108 -4.53 -0.91 -4.98
C GLN A 108 -3.26 -0.57 -5.77
N ASP A 109 -2.21 -1.38 -5.64
CA ASP A 109 -1.04 -1.37 -6.54
C ASP A 109 -0.90 -2.76 -7.18
N SER A 110 -0.97 -2.82 -8.50
CA SER A 110 -0.64 -4.01 -9.28
C SER A 110 0.53 -3.72 -10.19
N GLY A 111 1.52 -4.61 -10.20
CA GLY A 111 2.66 -4.46 -11.10
C GLY A 111 3.23 -5.78 -11.58
N VAL A 112 3.77 -5.74 -12.79
CA VAL A 112 4.54 -6.81 -13.42
C VAL A 112 5.98 -6.36 -13.56
N THR A 113 6.90 -7.19 -13.10
CA THR A 113 8.34 -6.93 -13.09
C THR A 113 9.05 -7.95 -13.97
N MET A 114 9.88 -7.45 -14.89
CA MET A 114 10.63 -8.25 -15.87
C MET A 114 12.11 -7.82 -15.85
N PRO A 115 13.09 -8.75 -15.83
CA PRO A 115 14.49 -8.40 -15.92
C PRO A 115 14.81 -7.86 -17.32
N ILE A 116 15.74 -6.91 -17.39
CA ILE A 116 16.18 -6.32 -18.66
C ILE A 116 17.56 -6.91 -19.01
N GLY A 117 17.57 -7.85 -19.95
CA GLY A 117 18.79 -8.53 -20.41
C GLY A 117 19.46 -9.35 -19.30
N SER A 118 20.79 -9.42 -19.32
CA SER A 118 21.60 -10.07 -18.26
C SER A 118 22.04 -9.08 -17.16
N SER A 119 21.37 -7.94 -17.03
CA SER A 119 21.79 -6.85 -16.16
C SER A 119 21.16 -6.92 -14.77
N ARG A 120 21.68 -6.13 -13.82
CA ARG A 120 21.09 -5.94 -12.47
C ARG A 120 19.77 -5.14 -12.48
N TRP A 121 19.22 -4.86 -13.65
CA TRP A 121 18.05 -4.01 -13.82
C TRP A 121 16.80 -4.81 -14.18
N SER A 122 15.67 -4.39 -13.61
CA SER A 122 14.34 -4.87 -13.97
C SER A 122 13.43 -3.70 -14.35
N LEU A 123 12.59 -3.90 -15.35
CA LEU A 123 11.48 -3.00 -15.67
C LEU A 123 10.26 -3.46 -14.90
N ARG A 124 9.62 -2.54 -14.17
CA ARG A 124 8.31 -2.74 -13.59
C ARG A 124 7.30 -1.84 -14.29
N LEU A 125 6.25 -2.45 -14.81
CA LEU A 125 5.06 -1.76 -15.32
C LEU A 125 3.93 -2.01 -14.33
N GLY A 126 3.19 -0.97 -13.97
CA GLY A 126 2.13 -1.12 -12.99
C GLY A 126 1.04 -0.06 -13.09
N LEU A 127 0.01 -0.30 -12.29
CA LEU A 127 -1.12 0.59 -12.11
C LEU A 127 -1.41 0.71 -10.62
N GLU A 128 -1.74 1.92 -10.22
CA GLU A 128 -2.19 2.27 -8.88
C GLU A 128 -3.61 2.84 -8.97
N ASN A 129 -4.51 2.37 -8.11
CA ASN A 129 -5.84 2.96 -7.92
C ASN A 129 -5.96 3.41 -6.47
N ASN A 130 -6.22 4.69 -6.27
CA ASN A 130 -6.51 5.28 -4.98
C ASN A 130 -7.97 5.71 -4.97
N TYR A 131 -8.79 5.03 -4.18
CA TYR A 131 -10.19 5.36 -4.01
C TYR A 131 -10.47 5.91 -2.60
N ALA A 132 -10.98 7.13 -2.52
CA ALA A 132 -11.44 7.77 -1.30
C ALA A 132 -12.96 7.92 -1.35
N ASN A 133 -13.68 7.33 -0.39
CA ASN A 133 -15.14 7.37 -0.42
C ASN A 133 -15.72 8.73 -0.05
N ASP A 134 -15.07 9.42 0.90
CA ASP A 134 -15.42 10.77 1.31
C ASP A 134 -14.22 11.70 1.06
N PRO A 135 -13.94 12.04 -0.20
CA PRO A 135 -12.80 12.89 -0.54
C PRO A 135 -13.10 14.35 -0.20
N ALA A 136 -12.05 15.14 0.02
CA ALA A 136 -12.19 16.58 0.21
C ALA A 136 -12.99 17.25 -0.93
N VAL A 137 -13.67 18.36 -0.62
CA VAL A 137 -14.54 19.07 -1.56
C VAL A 137 -13.81 19.41 -2.86
N GLY A 138 -14.41 19.04 -4.00
CA GLY A 138 -13.85 19.29 -5.33
C GLY A 138 -12.98 18.17 -5.88
N ARG A 139 -12.78 17.07 -5.14
CA ARG A 139 -11.97 15.93 -5.56
C ARG A 139 -12.77 14.76 -6.11
N LYS A 140 -12.10 13.96 -6.93
CA LYS A 140 -12.65 12.70 -7.43
C LYS A 140 -12.51 11.63 -6.37
N LYS A 141 -13.45 10.69 -6.35
CA LYS A 141 -13.37 9.53 -5.48
C LYS A 141 -12.33 8.52 -5.93
N LEU A 142 -11.95 8.52 -7.21
CA LEU A 142 -11.03 7.54 -7.79
C LEU A 142 -9.97 8.27 -8.60
N ASP A 143 -8.71 8.02 -8.23
CA ASP A 143 -7.53 8.43 -8.98
C ASP A 143 -6.75 7.19 -9.42
N THR A 144 -6.56 7.06 -10.74
CA THR A 144 -5.87 5.94 -11.37
C THR A 144 -4.56 6.42 -11.99
N THR A 145 -3.46 5.81 -11.60
CA THR A 145 -2.11 6.13 -12.08
C THR A 145 -1.51 4.93 -12.80
N TYR A 146 -1.00 5.12 -14.01
CA TYR A 146 -0.19 4.13 -14.72
C TYR A 146 1.28 4.53 -14.63
N TYR A 147 2.15 3.60 -14.29
CA TYR A 147 3.56 3.89 -14.10
C TYR A 147 4.47 2.87 -14.76
N SER A 148 5.70 3.33 -15.03
CA SER A 148 6.84 2.48 -15.34
C SER A 148 7.99 2.86 -14.40
N ARG A 149 8.62 1.86 -13.80
CA ARG A 149 9.73 2.02 -12.83
C ARG A 149 10.89 1.16 -13.28
N LEU A 150 12.11 1.70 -13.19
CA LEU A 150 13.34 0.95 -13.39
C LEU A 150 13.89 0.57 -12.00
N LEU A 151 14.04 -0.73 -11.75
CA LEU A 151 14.47 -1.28 -10.47
C LEU A 151 15.91 -1.81 -10.60
N MET A 152 16.80 -1.43 -9.68
CA MET A 152 18.15 -1.98 -9.60
C MET A 152 18.25 -2.89 -8.37
N ASN A 153 18.74 -4.11 -8.57
CA ASN A 153 19.06 -5.03 -7.47
C ASN A 153 20.53 -4.84 -7.08
N PHE A 154 20.78 -4.47 -5.82
CA PHE A 154 22.12 -4.42 -5.22
C PHE A 154 22.42 -5.76 -4.53
N GLU A 155 23.64 -6.25 -4.70
CA GLU A 155 24.19 -7.40 -3.97
C GLU A 155 24.77 -6.98 -2.61
#